data_AF-A0A2J7QGS7-F1
#
_entry.id   AF-A0A2J7QGS7-F1
#
_cell.length_a   1.000
_cell.length_b   1.000
_cell.length_c   1.000
_cell.angle_alpha   90.00
_cell.angle_beta   90.00
_cell.angle_gamma   90.00
#
_symmetry.space_group_name_H-M   'P 1'
#
loop_
_entity.id
_entity.type
_entity.pdbx_description
1 polymer ?
#
loop_
_entity_poly.entity_id
_entity_poly.type
_entity_poly.pdbx_seq_one_letter_code
_entity_poly.pdbx_strand_id
1 'polypeptide(L)'
;MGEQQHQAHAVRVLIAGNSVKGCAEHKTPSLPNTYKANTGDSVILDATKLLDDFLVQLASSIDVDIMPGEFDPSNHMMPQQPLHYCMFPQASMYQTLHGVPNPYECEIGERRILGTSGQPIDDIARYCKLTDPIDILQHTLEWAHLAPTCPDTLSCYPYYQEDPFIISECPDIYFAGNQPEFQSKLYEGPEGQRVRLICIPAFSKAHSCVVVNLNNLDCYPVCFSTSDSMDPGPDK
;
A
#
# COMPACT_ATOMS: atom_id res chain seq x y z
N MET A 1 -8.76 -28.12 7.59
CA MET A 1 -10.18 -27.71 7.48
C MET A 1 -10.47 -26.36 8.15
N GLY A 2 -9.94 -26.07 9.35
CA GLY A 2 -10.17 -24.78 10.03
C GLY A 2 -9.64 -23.53 9.29
N GLU A 3 -8.38 -23.55 8.82
CA GLU A 3 -7.79 -22.41 8.10
C GLU A 3 -8.50 -22.10 6.78
N GLN A 4 -8.83 -23.12 5.99
CA GLN A 4 -9.53 -22.95 4.72
C GLN A 4 -10.92 -22.35 4.91
N GLN A 5 -11.64 -22.74 5.95
CA GLN A 5 -12.94 -22.16 6.27
C GLN A 5 -12.82 -20.69 6.69
N HIS A 6 -11.80 -20.35 7.49
CA HIS A 6 -11.51 -18.97 7.86
C HIS A 6 -11.16 -18.10 6.64
N GLN A 7 -10.34 -18.62 5.73
CA GLN A 7 -9.94 -17.94 4.49
C GLN A 7 -11.10 -17.76 3.51
N ALA A 8 -12.06 -18.67 3.48
CA ALA A 8 -13.25 -18.56 2.62
C ALA A 8 -14.16 -17.37 2.97
N HIS A 9 -13.96 -16.74 4.14
CA HIS A 9 -14.64 -15.51 4.54
C HIS A 9 -13.91 -14.23 4.11
N ALA A 10 -12.73 -14.33 3.49
CA ALA A 10 -12.07 -13.17 2.91
C ALA A 10 -12.91 -12.63 1.74
N VAL A 11 -13.22 -11.34 1.76
CA VAL A 11 -14.10 -10.70 0.78
C VAL A 11 -13.35 -9.82 -0.22
N ARG A 12 -12.19 -9.29 0.15
CA ARG A 12 -11.38 -8.40 -0.69
C ARG A 12 -9.91 -8.46 -0.30
N VAL A 13 -9.03 -8.29 -1.28
CA VAL A 13 -7.59 -8.08 -1.12
C VAL A 13 -7.24 -6.67 -1.55
N LEU A 14 -6.44 -5.96 -0.75
CA LEU A 14 -5.93 -4.63 -1.07
C LEU A 14 -4.40 -4.68 -1.14
N ILE A 15 -3.83 -4.21 -2.24
CA ILE A 15 -2.37 -4.06 -2.44
C ILE A 15 -2.04 -2.57 -2.36
N ALA A 16 -1.43 -2.14 -1.25
CA ALA A 16 -1.16 -0.74 -0.93
C ALA A 16 0.19 -0.24 -1.50
N GLY A 17 0.33 -0.24 -2.82
CA GLY A 17 1.46 0.34 -3.53
C GLY A 17 2.79 -0.42 -3.42
N ASN A 18 3.78 0.05 -4.19
CA ASN A 18 5.12 -0.53 -4.32
C ASN A 18 5.08 -1.99 -4.81
N SER A 19 4.20 -2.27 -5.76
CA SER A 19 4.03 -3.61 -6.34
C SER A 19 5.18 -3.98 -7.27
N VAL A 20 5.73 -2.99 -7.99
CA VAL A 20 6.93 -3.13 -8.82
C VAL A 20 8.03 -2.29 -8.19
N LYS A 21 9.14 -2.92 -7.81
CA LYS A 21 10.33 -2.20 -7.34
C LYS A 21 10.95 -1.44 -8.52
N GLY A 22 10.56 -0.18 -8.70
CA GLY A 22 11.34 0.77 -9.47
C GLY A 22 12.77 0.82 -8.92
N CYS A 23 13.77 0.48 -9.75
CA CYS A 23 15.16 0.67 -9.35
C CYS A 23 15.42 2.16 -9.11
N ALA A 24 15.56 2.55 -7.85
CA ALA A 24 16.13 3.82 -7.44
C ALA A 24 17.68 3.85 -7.60
N GLU A 25 18.26 2.90 -8.34
CA GLU A 25 19.70 2.85 -8.57
C GLU A 25 20.09 3.75 -9.76
N HIS A 26 20.58 4.95 -9.42
CA HIS A 26 21.39 5.83 -10.25
C HIS A 26 20.90 6.07 -11.70
N LYS A 27 19.87 6.90 -11.88
CA LYS A 27 19.81 7.73 -13.09
C LYS A 27 20.96 8.75 -13.03
N THR A 28 22.13 8.35 -13.50
CA THR A 28 23.08 9.34 -14.01
C THR A 28 22.33 10.14 -15.09
N PRO A 29 22.36 11.48 -15.06
CA PRO A 29 21.65 12.27 -16.06
C PRO A 29 22.29 12.00 -17.42
N SER A 30 21.64 11.16 -18.22
CA SER A 30 22.03 10.94 -19.61
C SER A 30 21.21 11.86 -20.50
N LEU A 31 21.90 12.49 -21.45
CA LEU A 31 21.33 13.46 -22.38
C LEU A 31 20.18 12.83 -23.20
N PRO A 32 19.17 13.63 -23.61
CA PRO A 32 17.90 13.16 -24.16
C PRO A 32 17.97 12.69 -25.63
N ASN A 33 18.95 11.86 -26.00
CA ASN A 33 19.01 11.35 -27.37
C ASN A 33 19.77 10.03 -27.61
N THR A 34 19.79 9.11 -26.64
CA THR A 34 20.28 7.75 -26.91
C THR A 34 19.22 6.73 -26.49
N TYR A 35 18.48 6.19 -27.45
CA TYR A 35 17.68 4.98 -27.30
C TYR A 35 18.62 3.79 -27.11
N LYS A 36 19.17 3.64 -25.91
CA LYS A 36 19.71 2.36 -25.45
C LYS A 36 18.66 1.81 -24.50
N ALA A 37 18.05 0.69 -24.87
CA ALA A 37 17.28 -0.11 -23.92
C ALA A 37 18.24 -0.46 -22.79
N ASN A 38 18.09 0.20 -21.65
CA ASN A 38 18.95 -0.03 -20.51
C ASN A 38 18.49 -1.33 -19.83
N THR A 39 19.40 -2.09 -19.23
CA THR A 39 19.08 -3.31 -18.48
C THR A 39 17.98 -3.09 -17.42
N GLY A 40 17.77 -1.86 -16.95
CA GLY A 40 16.68 -1.50 -16.04
C GLY A 40 15.28 -1.58 -16.67
N ASP A 41 15.14 -1.32 -17.97
CA ASP A 41 13.83 -1.34 -18.64
C ASP A 41 13.31 -2.79 -18.78
N SER A 42 14.21 -3.75 -19.02
CA SER A 42 13.83 -5.17 -19.06
C SER A 42 13.42 -5.69 -17.69
N VAL A 43 14.08 -5.26 -16.61
CA VAL A 43 13.75 -5.66 -15.23
C VAL A 43 12.35 -5.17 -14.83
N ILE A 44 11.97 -3.94 -15.20
CA ILE A 44 10.63 -3.41 -14.92
C ILE A 44 9.57 -4.17 -15.71
N LEU A 45 9.84 -4.50 -16.98
CA LEU A 45 8.93 -5.29 -17.80
C LEU A 45 8.72 -6.69 -17.22
N ASP A 46 9.80 -7.37 -16.83
CA ASP A 46 9.73 -8.70 -16.23
C ASP A 46 8.98 -8.67 -14.88
N ALA A 47 9.23 -7.66 -14.05
CA ALA A 47 8.52 -7.48 -12.78
C ALA A 47 7.02 -7.18 -12.99
N THR A 48 6.69 -6.37 -14.00
CA THR A 48 5.28 -6.09 -14.37
C THR A 48 4.58 -7.35 -14.84
N LYS A 49 5.26 -8.20 -15.61
CA LYS A 49 4.72 -9.50 -16.03
C LYS A 49 4.48 -10.44 -14.86
N LEU A 50 5.43 -10.54 -13.92
CA LEU A 50 5.25 -11.33 -12.70
C LEU A 50 4.09 -10.83 -11.84
N LEU A 51 3.91 -9.50 -11.78
CA LEU A 51 2.77 -8.90 -11.11
C LEU A 51 1.45 -9.25 -11.80
N ASP A 52 1.38 -9.20 -13.14
CA ASP A 52 0.20 -9.63 -13.91
C ASP A 52 -0.15 -11.11 -13.60
N ASP A 53 0.82 -12.01 -13.64
CA ASP A 53 0.63 -13.43 -13.33
C ASP A 53 0.17 -13.66 -11.87
N PHE A 54 0.65 -12.84 -10.93
CA PHE A 54 0.22 -12.89 -9.53
C PHE A 54 -1.21 -12.37 -9.35
N LEU A 55 -1.54 -11.25 -10.00
CA LEU A 55 -2.88 -10.67 -9.96
C LEU A 55 -3.92 -11.58 -10.58
N VAL A 56 -3.60 -12.32 -11.65
CA VAL A 56 -4.49 -13.36 -12.20
C VAL A 56 -4.89 -14.38 -11.15
N GLN A 57 -3.92 -14.88 -10.37
CA GLN A 57 -4.18 -15.89 -9.35
C GLN A 57 -5.15 -15.37 -8.28
N LEU A 58 -4.96 -14.12 -7.83
CA LEU A 58 -5.85 -13.50 -6.85
C LEU A 58 -7.22 -13.16 -7.46
N ALA A 59 -7.24 -12.37 -8.54
CA ALA A 59 -8.46 -11.86 -9.17
C ALA A 59 -9.38 -12.98 -9.68
N SER A 60 -8.83 -14.16 -10.01
CA SER A 60 -9.65 -15.33 -10.35
C SER A 60 -10.54 -15.85 -9.22
N SER A 61 -10.29 -15.44 -7.97
CA SER A 61 -10.93 -15.97 -6.77
C SER A 61 -11.55 -14.93 -5.83
N ILE A 62 -11.03 -13.70 -5.82
CA ILE A 62 -11.45 -12.63 -4.89
C ILE A 62 -11.31 -11.27 -5.56
N ASP A 63 -12.07 -10.27 -5.10
CA ASP A 63 -11.84 -8.88 -5.51
C ASP A 63 -10.46 -8.40 -5.05
N VAL A 64 -9.74 -7.71 -5.94
CA VAL A 64 -8.40 -7.18 -5.72
C VAL A 64 -8.36 -5.71 -6.09
N ASP A 65 -8.11 -4.86 -5.10
CA ASP A 65 -7.86 -3.44 -5.30
C ASP A 65 -6.33 -3.23 -5.30
N ILE A 66 -5.78 -2.64 -6.37
CA ILE A 66 -4.35 -2.33 -6.49
C ILE A 66 -4.11 -0.82 -6.52
N MET A 67 -3.43 -0.32 -5.49
CA MET A 67 -2.99 1.07 -5.39
C MET A 67 -1.59 1.24 -5.98
N PRO A 68 -1.27 2.41 -6.58
CA PRO A 68 0.11 2.79 -6.90
C PRO A 68 0.90 3.21 -5.65
N GLY A 69 2.20 2.96 -5.64
CA GLY A 69 3.16 3.48 -4.65
C GLY A 69 4.23 4.39 -5.27
N GLU A 70 5.25 4.72 -4.49
CA GLU A 70 6.35 5.63 -4.87
C GLU A 70 7.15 5.11 -6.08
N PHE A 71 7.31 3.79 -6.16
CA PHE A 71 8.16 3.14 -7.16
C PHE A 71 7.40 2.49 -8.31
N ASP A 72 6.07 2.54 -8.30
CA ASP A 72 5.25 2.00 -9.37
C ASP A 72 5.22 2.95 -10.59
N PRO A 73 4.98 2.44 -11.81
CA PRO A 73 4.91 3.26 -13.02
C PRO A 73 3.58 4.03 -13.13
N SER A 74 3.35 4.91 -12.15
CA SER A 74 2.29 5.94 -12.13
C SER A 74 2.94 7.33 -12.00
N ASN A 75 2.13 8.38 -11.85
CA ASN A 75 2.65 9.70 -11.52
C ASN A 75 3.25 9.72 -10.10
N HIS A 76 4.35 10.47 -9.93
CA HIS A 76 5.02 10.61 -8.63
C HIS A 76 4.34 11.62 -7.69
N MET A 77 3.63 12.62 -8.24
CA MET A 77 2.92 13.62 -7.45
C MET A 77 1.65 13.03 -6.82
N MET A 78 1.33 13.43 -5.60
CA MET A 78 0.07 13.09 -4.96
C MET A 78 -1.08 13.98 -5.48
N PRO A 79 -2.32 13.46 -5.59
CA PRO A 79 -2.68 12.05 -5.57
C PRO A 79 -2.19 11.29 -6.82
N GLN A 80 -1.77 10.05 -6.63
CA GLN A 80 -1.37 9.14 -7.70
C GLN A 80 -2.58 8.52 -8.39
N GLN A 81 -2.56 8.51 -9.73
CA GLN A 81 -3.59 7.90 -10.55
C GLN A 81 -3.46 6.36 -10.52
N PRO A 82 -4.58 5.63 -10.70
CA PRO A 82 -4.56 4.17 -10.82
C PRO A 82 -3.53 3.66 -11.85
N LEU A 83 -2.99 2.48 -11.59
CA LEU A 83 -2.12 1.80 -12.55
C LEU A 83 -2.90 1.44 -13.82
N HIS A 84 -2.29 1.69 -14.97
CA HIS A 84 -2.95 1.49 -16.25
C HIS A 84 -3.05 0.01 -16.61
N TYR A 85 -4.24 -0.48 -16.98
CA TYR A 85 -4.48 -1.91 -17.28
C TYR A 85 -3.67 -2.49 -18.45
N CYS A 86 -3.05 -1.66 -19.29
CA CYS A 86 -2.11 -2.16 -20.31
C CYS A 86 -0.91 -2.89 -19.71
N MET A 87 -0.60 -2.64 -18.43
CA MET A 87 0.41 -3.35 -17.67
C MET A 87 -0.01 -4.78 -17.30
N PHE A 88 -1.32 -5.04 -17.26
CA PHE A 88 -1.91 -6.27 -16.73
C PHE A 88 -2.82 -6.94 -17.78
N PRO A 89 -2.29 -7.33 -18.95
CA PRO A 89 -3.11 -7.85 -20.05
C PRO A 89 -3.87 -9.13 -19.68
N GLN A 90 -3.37 -9.94 -18.74
CA GLN A 90 -4.07 -11.14 -18.29
C GLN A 90 -5.05 -10.84 -17.15
N ALA A 91 -4.60 -10.12 -16.12
CA ALA A 91 -5.41 -9.87 -14.94
C ALA A 91 -6.58 -8.90 -15.23
N SER A 92 -6.42 -7.96 -16.17
CA SER A 92 -7.50 -7.03 -16.58
C SER A 92 -8.69 -7.71 -17.27
N MET A 93 -8.58 -9.00 -17.63
CA MET A 93 -9.71 -9.79 -18.11
C MET A 93 -10.71 -10.12 -17.00
N TYR A 94 -10.29 -10.03 -15.73
CA TYR A 94 -11.13 -10.30 -14.56
C TYR A 94 -11.78 -9.02 -14.06
N GLN A 95 -13.11 -9.02 -13.94
CA GLN A 95 -13.88 -7.87 -13.42
C GLN A 95 -13.64 -7.59 -11.93
N THR A 96 -12.99 -8.53 -11.24
CA THR A 96 -12.60 -8.47 -9.84
C THR A 96 -11.26 -7.74 -9.62
N LEU A 97 -10.54 -7.37 -10.69
CA LEU A 97 -9.35 -6.52 -10.58
C LEU A 97 -9.76 -5.05 -10.69
N HIS A 98 -9.42 -4.26 -9.66
CA HIS A 98 -9.72 -2.84 -9.59
C HIS A 98 -8.42 -2.04 -9.43
N GLY A 99 -8.05 -1.27 -10.45
CA GLY A 99 -7.02 -0.24 -10.31
C GLY A 99 -7.60 0.97 -9.58
N VAL A 100 -6.97 1.36 -8.46
CA VAL A 100 -7.46 2.43 -7.57
C VAL A 100 -6.38 3.50 -7.33
N PRO A 101 -6.75 4.75 -6.97
CA PRO A 101 -5.77 5.82 -6.76
C PRO A 101 -4.98 5.66 -5.43
N ASN A 102 -4.02 6.55 -5.20
CA ASN A 102 -3.41 6.78 -3.89
C ASN A 102 -3.43 8.29 -3.57
N PRO A 103 -4.11 8.77 -2.51
CA PRO A 103 -4.83 8.01 -1.49
C PRO A 103 -6.01 7.21 -2.03
N TYR A 104 -6.44 6.19 -1.28
CA TYR A 104 -7.60 5.37 -1.62
C TYR A 104 -8.64 5.43 -0.51
N GLU A 105 -9.89 5.62 -0.91
CA GLU A 105 -11.06 5.58 -0.05
C GLU A 105 -12.12 4.67 -0.66
N CYS A 106 -12.69 3.77 0.15
CA CYS A 106 -13.74 2.86 -0.27
C CYS A 106 -14.65 2.44 0.89
N GLU A 107 -15.77 1.82 0.54
CA GLU A 107 -16.67 1.15 1.48
C GLU A 107 -16.66 -0.35 1.18
N ILE A 108 -16.28 -1.15 2.18
CA ILE A 108 -16.32 -2.62 2.08
C ILE A 108 -17.22 -3.15 3.18
N GLY A 109 -18.34 -3.76 2.77
CA GLY A 109 -19.43 -4.10 3.69
C GLY A 109 -20.11 -2.83 4.18
N GLU A 110 -19.98 -2.53 5.48
CA GLU A 110 -20.50 -1.31 6.12
C GLU A 110 -19.35 -0.51 6.78
N ARG A 111 -18.12 -0.69 6.31
CA ARG A 111 -16.92 -0.05 6.85
C ARG A 111 -16.30 0.88 5.84
N ARG A 112 -16.09 2.13 6.24
CA ARG A 112 -15.32 3.11 5.48
C ARG A 112 -13.84 2.89 5.72
N ILE A 113 -13.10 2.69 4.64
CA ILE A 113 -11.67 2.44 4.65
C ILE A 113 -10.97 3.56 3.90
N LEU A 114 -10.00 4.17 4.55
CA LEU A 114 -9.17 5.23 4.00
C LEU A 114 -7.70 4.87 4.20
N GLY A 115 -6.84 5.21 3.24
CA GLY A 115 -5.42 5.06 3.47
C GLY A 115 -4.55 5.46 2.29
N THR A 116 -3.25 5.34 2.53
CA THR A 116 -2.22 5.71 1.55
C THR A 116 -1.20 4.58 1.39
N SER A 117 -0.40 4.65 0.33
CA SER A 117 0.73 3.74 0.12
C SER A 117 1.94 4.03 1.03
N GLY A 118 1.82 4.94 2.02
CA GLY A 118 2.80 5.18 3.07
C GLY A 118 3.60 6.48 2.96
N GLN A 119 3.64 7.09 1.77
CA GLN A 119 4.53 8.24 1.52
C GLN A 119 4.32 9.42 2.47
N PRO A 120 3.07 9.82 2.83
CA PRO A 120 2.89 10.93 3.78
C PRO A 120 3.46 10.66 5.16
N ILE A 121 3.36 9.42 5.65
CA ILE A 121 3.87 9.04 6.98
C ILE A 121 5.39 9.08 6.99
N ASP A 122 6.01 8.51 5.95
CA ASP A 122 7.46 8.52 5.77
C ASP A 122 8.00 9.95 5.61
N ASP A 123 7.27 10.82 4.92
CA ASP A 123 7.67 12.22 4.72
C ASP A 123 7.61 13.01 6.03
N ILE A 124 6.52 12.90 6.80
CA ILE A 124 6.43 13.54 8.13
C ILE A 124 7.58 13.08 9.04
N ALA A 125 7.88 11.77 9.06
CA ALA A 125 8.96 11.23 9.88
C ALA A 125 10.34 11.82 9.56
N ARG A 126 10.58 12.26 8.30
CA ARG A 126 11.85 12.90 7.89
C ARG A 126 12.00 14.31 8.45
N TYR A 127 10.89 15.00 8.73
CA TYR A 127 10.89 16.43 9.10
C TYR A 127 10.35 16.71 10.51
N CYS A 128 9.92 15.68 11.24
CA CYS A 128 9.43 15.79 12.61
C CYS A 128 10.25 14.93 13.58
N LYS A 129 10.06 15.18 14.88
CA LYS A 129 10.63 14.34 15.95
C LYS A 129 9.79 13.11 16.27
N LEU A 130 8.69 12.92 15.53
CA LEU A 130 7.83 11.76 15.64
C LEU A 130 8.56 10.58 14.97
N THR A 131 8.84 9.54 15.74
CA THR A 131 9.63 8.39 15.25
C THR A 131 8.76 7.17 14.96
N ASP A 132 7.60 7.07 15.62
CA ASP A 132 6.73 5.91 15.51
C ASP A 132 5.68 6.14 14.41
N PRO A 133 5.65 5.31 13.34
CA PRO A 133 4.67 5.44 12.27
C PRO A 133 3.22 5.43 12.71
N ILE A 134 2.85 4.62 13.73
CA ILE A 134 1.46 4.53 14.18
C ILE A 134 1.00 5.84 14.85
N ASP A 135 1.91 6.55 15.51
CA ASP A 135 1.63 7.84 16.14
C ASP A 135 1.53 8.95 15.09
N ILE A 136 2.39 8.91 14.05
CA ILE A 136 2.27 9.83 12.90
C ILE A 136 0.93 9.60 12.18
N LEU A 137 0.56 8.35 11.95
CA LEU A 137 -0.72 8.00 11.33
C LEU A 137 -1.89 8.53 12.16
N GLN A 138 -1.86 8.33 13.49
CA GLN A 138 -2.87 8.92 14.38
C GLN A 138 -2.91 10.44 14.25
N HIS A 139 -1.76 11.11 14.25
CA HIS A 139 -1.70 12.56 14.13
C HIS A 139 -2.29 13.06 12.80
N THR A 140 -2.05 12.39 11.67
CA THR A 140 -2.70 12.76 10.40
C THR A 140 -4.23 12.66 10.45
N LEU A 141 -4.76 11.70 11.22
CA LEU A 141 -6.19 11.58 11.48
C LEU A 141 -6.69 12.73 12.38
N GLU A 142 -5.97 13.04 13.46
CA GLU A 142 -6.31 14.13 14.39
C GLU A 142 -6.25 15.51 13.73
N TRP A 143 -5.31 15.70 12.81
CA TRP A 143 -5.20 16.91 11.99
C TRP A 143 -6.23 16.95 10.85
N ALA A 144 -6.99 15.87 10.67
CA ALA A 144 -7.93 15.67 9.56
C ALA A 144 -7.28 15.93 8.19
N HIS A 145 -6.03 15.49 8.01
CA HIS A 145 -5.25 15.77 6.81
C HIS A 145 -4.28 14.62 6.47
N LEU A 146 -4.46 13.98 5.33
CA LEU A 146 -3.70 12.81 4.87
C LEU A 146 -2.22 13.11 4.65
N ALA A 147 -1.91 14.29 4.08
CA ALA A 147 -0.55 14.66 3.68
C ALA A 147 -0.26 16.14 3.97
N PRO A 148 -0.16 16.55 5.26
CA PRO A 148 -0.03 17.96 5.67
C PRO A 148 1.27 18.62 5.20
N THR A 149 2.25 17.82 4.76
CA THR A 149 3.53 18.29 4.23
C THR A 149 3.51 18.55 2.72
N CYS A 150 2.41 18.24 2.04
CA CYS A 150 2.19 18.64 0.65
C CYS A 150 1.86 20.14 0.57
N PRO A 151 2.37 20.88 -0.44
CA PRO A 151 3.35 20.50 -1.46
C PRO A 151 4.83 20.65 -1.03
N ASP A 152 5.10 21.14 0.19
CA ASP A 152 6.41 21.67 0.59
C ASP A 152 7.54 20.62 0.57
N THR A 153 7.29 19.40 1.06
CA THR A 153 8.28 18.31 1.08
C THR A 153 7.83 17.08 0.32
N LEU A 154 6.52 16.81 0.25
CA LEU A 154 5.93 15.82 -0.63
C LEU A 154 5.21 16.51 -1.79
N SER A 155 5.58 16.17 -3.03
CA SER A 155 5.01 16.84 -4.21
C SER A 155 3.54 16.47 -4.42
N CYS A 156 2.69 17.48 -4.67
CA CYS A 156 1.30 17.28 -5.06
C CYS A 156 0.88 18.16 -6.23
N TYR A 157 -0.26 17.84 -6.86
CA TYR A 157 -0.84 18.71 -7.88
C TYR A 157 -1.37 20.02 -7.27
N PRO A 158 -1.24 21.16 -7.97
CA PRO A 158 -1.74 22.43 -7.50
C PRO A 158 -3.27 22.52 -7.69
N TYR A 159 -4.03 22.18 -6.64
CA TYR A 159 -5.49 22.35 -6.64
C TYR A 159 -5.87 23.79 -6.27
N TYR A 160 -6.83 24.36 -7.02
CA TYR A 160 -7.25 25.77 -6.84
C TYR A 160 -8.46 25.95 -5.91
N GLN A 161 -9.31 24.93 -5.79
CA GLN A 161 -10.63 25.04 -5.15
C GLN A 161 -10.67 24.29 -3.83
N GLU A 162 -10.26 23.02 -3.85
CA GLU A 162 -10.38 22.11 -2.72
C GLU A 162 -9.08 21.32 -2.57
N ASP A 163 -8.68 21.08 -1.33
CA ASP A 163 -7.53 20.25 -1.01
C ASP A 163 -7.99 18.78 -0.90
N PRO A 164 -7.52 17.88 -1.79
CA PRO A 164 -7.95 16.49 -1.79
C PRO A 164 -7.43 15.68 -0.59
N PHE A 165 -6.55 16.24 0.24
CA PHE A 165 -5.97 15.56 1.39
C PHE A 165 -6.73 15.81 2.69
N ILE A 166 -7.76 16.67 2.68
CA ILE A 166 -8.61 16.90 3.84
C ILE A 166 -9.50 15.67 4.08
N ILE A 167 -9.42 15.12 5.30
CA ILE A 167 -10.27 14.02 5.75
C ILE A 167 -11.62 14.62 6.17
N SER A 168 -12.60 14.59 5.26
CA SER A 168 -13.90 15.24 5.48
C SER A 168 -14.80 14.46 6.44
N GLU A 169 -14.62 13.15 6.51
CA GLU A 169 -15.44 12.25 7.31
C GLU A 169 -14.55 11.18 7.95
N CYS A 170 -14.89 10.79 9.18
CA CYS A 170 -14.05 9.88 9.97
C CYS A 170 -14.16 8.43 9.42
N PRO A 171 -13.03 7.79 9.03
CA PRO A 171 -13.05 6.40 8.55
C PRO A 171 -13.19 5.40 9.72
N ASP A 172 -13.72 4.20 9.44
CA ASP A 172 -13.67 3.08 10.40
C ASP A 172 -12.27 2.45 10.46
N ILE A 173 -11.57 2.40 9.33
CA ILE A 173 -10.22 1.86 9.18
C ILE A 173 -9.36 2.89 8.46
N TYR A 174 -8.22 3.23 9.06
CA TYR A 174 -7.25 4.15 8.49
C TYR A 174 -5.87 3.50 8.42
N PHE A 175 -5.29 3.37 7.22
CA PHE A 175 -4.06 2.62 7.02
C PHE A 175 -2.95 3.40 6.30
N ALA A 176 -1.71 3.00 6.58
CA ALA A 176 -0.54 3.38 5.80
C ALA A 176 0.20 2.13 5.31
N GLY A 177 0.41 2.05 4.00
CA GLY A 177 1.21 1.02 3.35
C GLY A 177 2.71 1.14 3.61
N ASN A 178 3.46 0.10 3.27
CA ASN A 178 4.92 0.12 3.18
C ASN A 178 5.69 0.51 4.45
N GLN A 179 5.10 0.32 5.62
CA GLN A 179 5.72 0.67 6.90
C GLN A 179 6.82 -0.33 7.31
N PRO A 180 7.74 0.03 8.22
CA PRO A 180 8.84 -0.83 8.62
C PRO A 180 8.39 -2.16 9.27
N GLU A 181 7.33 -2.10 10.07
CA GLU A 181 6.76 -3.24 10.78
C GLU A 181 5.23 -3.12 10.88
N PHE A 182 4.58 -4.23 11.23
CA PHE A 182 3.15 -4.22 11.49
C PHE A 182 2.88 -3.54 12.83
N GLN A 183 2.02 -2.52 12.80
CA GLN A 183 1.49 -1.89 14.00
C GLN A 183 -0.01 -1.68 13.84
N SER A 184 -0.74 -1.77 14.95
CA SER A 184 -2.15 -1.42 14.97
C SER A 184 -2.57 -0.83 16.30
N LYS A 185 -3.50 0.12 16.22
CA LYS A 185 -4.10 0.80 17.36
C LYS A 185 -5.58 1.01 17.08
N LEU A 186 -6.43 0.73 18.07
CA LEU A 186 -7.81 1.20 18.04
C LEU A 186 -7.84 2.58 18.70
N TYR A 187 -8.07 3.61 17.89
CA TYR A 187 -8.17 5.00 18.34
C TYR A 187 -9.62 5.33 18.70
N GLU A 188 -9.82 6.02 19.82
CA GLU A 188 -11.12 6.55 20.24
C GLU A 188 -11.09 8.08 20.17
N GLY A 189 -11.94 8.65 19.32
CA GLY A 189 -12.10 10.08 19.14
C GLY A 189 -12.89 10.73 20.29
N PRO A 190 -12.84 12.07 20.40
CA PRO A 190 -13.47 12.81 21.49
C PRO A 190 -15.00 12.70 21.53
N GLU A 191 -15.64 12.36 20.41
CA GLU A 191 -17.10 12.17 20.32
C GLU A 191 -17.49 10.68 20.29
N GLY A 192 -16.57 9.79 20.66
CA GLY A 192 -16.80 8.35 20.67
C GLY A 192 -16.64 7.68 19.31
N GLN A 193 -16.05 8.35 18.32
CA GLN A 193 -15.63 7.71 17.08
C GLN A 193 -14.61 6.61 17.38
N ARG A 194 -14.65 5.49 16.65
CA ARG A 194 -13.69 4.39 16.80
C ARG A 194 -13.04 4.11 15.46
N VAL A 195 -11.72 4.28 15.38
CA VAL A 195 -10.95 4.11 14.15
C VAL A 195 -9.85 3.09 14.37
N ARG A 196 -9.79 2.07 13.52
CA ARG A 196 -8.70 1.12 13.49
C ARG A 196 -7.55 1.67 12.65
N LEU A 197 -6.47 2.06 13.31
CA LEU A 197 -5.22 2.47 12.70
C LEU A 197 -4.37 1.24 12.37
N ILE A 198 -3.79 1.20 11.16
CA ILE A 198 -2.99 0.06 10.69
C ILE A 198 -1.76 0.56 9.92
N CYS A 199 -0.57 0.23 10.41
CA CYS A 199 0.67 0.31 9.64
C CYS A 199 0.89 -1.06 8.99
N ILE A 200 0.76 -1.12 7.67
CA ILE A 200 0.93 -2.34 6.88
C ILE A 200 2.41 -2.47 6.55
N PRO A 201 3.09 -3.54 6.96
CA PRO A 201 4.51 -3.69 6.72
C PRO A 201 4.81 -3.90 5.23
N ALA A 202 5.98 -3.45 4.77
CA ALA A 202 6.45 -3.77 3.43
C ALA A 202 6.67 -5.29 3.28
N PHE A 203 5.87 -5.95 2.44
CA PHE A 203 5.93 -7.41 2.24
C PHE A 203 7.33 -7.89 1.84
N SER A 204 8.04 -7.12 1.01
CA SER A 204 9.39 -7.45 0.55
C SER A 204 10.45 -7.54 1.66
N LYS A 205 10.15 -7.03 2.86
CA LYS A 205 11.04 -7.09 4.04
C LYS A 205 10.46 -8.01 5.11
N ALA A 206 9.18 -7.83 5.43
CA ALA A 206 8.53 -8.50 6.55
C ALA A 206 7.95 -9.88 6.18
N HIS A 207 7.78 -10.17 4.89
CA HIS A 207 7.09 -11.36 4.38
C HIS A 207 5.75 -11.58 5.09
N SER A 208 4.98 -10.51 5.28
CA SER A 208 3.71 -10.56 5.99
C SER A 208 2.66 -9.65 5.38
N CYS A 209 1.40 -10.04 5.53
CA CYS A 209 0.24 -9.22 5.20
C CYS A 209 -0.65 -9.06 6.45
N VAL A 210 -1.62 -8.16 6.38
CA VAL A 210 -2.54 -7.89 7.50
C VAL A 210 -3.94 -8.38 7.14
N VAL A 211 -4.54 -9.16 8.03
CA VAL A 211 -5.95 -9.54 7.93
C VAL A 211 -6.76 -8.66 8.88
N VAL A 212 -7.86 -8.11 8.39
CA VAL A 212 -8.78 -7.26 9.16
C VAL A 212 -10.16 -7.89 9.19
N ASN A 213 -10.72 -8.04 10.38
CA ASN A 213 -12.09 -8.46 10.57
C ASN A 213 -13.02 -7.24 10.58
N LEU A 214 -13.86 -7.14 9.54
CA LEU A 214 -14.74 -5.99 9.36
C LEU A 214 -15.85 -5.88 10.42
N ASN A 215 -16.18 -6.96 11.12
CA ASN A 215 -17.24 -6.94 12.14
C ASN A 215 -16.78 -6.24 13.42
N ASN A 216 -15.59 -6.57 13.91
CA ASN A 216 -15.07 -6.11 15.20
C ASN A 216 -13.85 -5.19 15.10
N LEU A 217 -13.36 -4.94 13.87
CA LEU A 217 -12.16 -4.16 13.56
C LEU A 217 -10.87 -4.75 14.11
N ASP A 218 -10.84 -6.01 14.56
CA ASP A 218 -9.59 -6.65 14.95
C ASP A 218 -8.74 -6.93 13.72
N CYS A 219 -7.43 -6.80 13.88
CA CYS A 219 -6.48 -7.12 12.84
C CYS A 219 -5.25 -7.82 13.39
N TYR A 220 -4.66 -8.68 12.59
CA TYR A 220 -3.46 -9.43 12.93
C TYR A 220 -2.62 -9.69 11.69
N PRO A 221 -1.30 -9.85 11.84
CA PRO A 221 -0.42 -10.15 10.73
C PRO A 221 -0.47 -11.65 10.41
N VAL A 222 -0.35 -11.99 9.12
CA VAL A 222 -0.06 -13.34 8.63
C VAL A 222 1.34 -13.31 8.04
N CYS A 223 2.25 -14.07 8.62
CA CYS A 223 3.66 -14.13 8.21
C CYS A 223 3.95 -15.41 7.42
N PHE A 224 4.73 -15.26 6.35
CA PHE A 224 5.15 -16.34 5.48
C PHE A 224 6.65 -16.58 5.69
N SER A 225 7.02 -17.80 6.09
CA SER A 225 8.41 -18.21 6.25
C SER A 225 8.69 -19.50 5.48
N THR A 226 9.90 -19.61 4.94
CA THR A 226 10.40 -20.85 4.35
C THR A 226 11.16 -21.63 5.41
N SER A 227 10.88 -22.93 5.51
CA SER A 227 11.58 -23.84 6.43
C SER A 227 12.96 -24.23 5.90
N ASP A 228 13.86 -23.28 5.67
CA ASP A 228 15.22 -23.58 5.19
C ASP A 228 16.28 -22.93 6.10
N SER A 229 16.44 -23.54 7.27
CA SER A 229 17.68 -23.53 8.04
C SER A 229 17.81 -24.86 8.79
N MET A 230 17.96 -25.96 8.05
CA MET A 230 18.66 -27.11 8.62
C MET A 230 20.12 -26.71 8.76
N ASP A 231 20.49 -26.31 9.96
CA ASP A 231 21.87 -26.23 10.42
C ASP A 231 22.55 -27.56 10.02
N PRO A 232 23.67 -27.56 9.29
CA PRO A 232 24.43 -28.77 9.08
C PRO A 232 24.90 -29.22 10.47
N GLY A 233 24.21 -30.21 11.02
CA GLY A 233 24.58 -30.83 12.29
C GLY A 233 26.06 -31.21 12.24
N PRO A 234 26.77 -31.17 13.37
CA PRO A 234 28.22 -31.32 13.38
C PRO A 234 28.59 -32.65 12.75
N ASP A 235 29.42 -32.57 11.71
CA ASP A 235 30.03 -33.72 11.04
C ASP A 235 30.61 -34.67 12.10
N LYS A 236 30.22 -35.96 11.99
CA LYS A 236 30.81 -37.07 12.76
C LYS A 236 32.15 -37.49 12.16
#